data_AF-A0A644XWC2-F1
#
_entry.id   AF-A0A644XWC2-F1
#
_cell.length_a   1.000
_cell.length_b   1.000
_cell.length_c   1.000
_cell.angle_alpha   90.00
_cell.angle_beta   90.00
_cell.angle_gamma   90.00
#
_symmetry.space_group_name_H-M   'P 1'
#
loop_
_entity.id
_entity.type
_entity.pdbx_description
1 polymer ?
#
loop_
_entity_poly.entity_id
_entity_poly.type
_entity_poly.pdbx_seq_one_letter_code
_entity_poly.pdbx_strand_id
1 'polypeptide(L)'
;MLTRAQKDHLLIPILVLQTIGANLGSMLTPLGNPQNLYLYALSGMTIRQFLSVMAGPTALSLLLLAAMTLFIKPEPLAASRAVRSQPVCAQQALLWVILFLVCLLAVVRMVPYGLALVCVIAGAILFDRAILFRADYHLLLTFSFLFVFIGNIKSLPAVSSALSALVGGRELIVGILLSQVISNVPAAMLLSKFTADYPALLIGVNFGGLGTLIASMASLISYKLYASTPGAQTGRYLLVFTALNLVFLSVLWAAAVLCGSLA
;
A
#
# COMPACT_ATOMS: atom_id res chain seq x y z
N MET A 1 1.45 19.33 -13.46
CA MET A 1 0.90 20.66 -13.14
C MET A 1 1.93 21.57 -12.48
N LEU A 2 2.65 21.14 -11.44
CA LEU A 2 3.66 21.96 -10.74
C LEU A 2 4.84 22.40 -11.60
N THR A 3 5.43 21.50 -12.40
CA THR A 3 6.50 21.85 -13.35
C THR A 3 6.04 22.86 -14.41
N ARG A 4 4.76 22.79 -14.82
CA ARG A 4 4.16 23.75 -15.75
C ARG A 4 3.84 25.10 -15.10
N ALA A 5 3.78 25.14 -13.77
CA ALA A 5 3.59 26.36 -12.99
C ALA A 5 4.91 26.92 -12.43
N GLN A 6 6.07 26.40 -12.87
CA GLN A 6 7.42 26.79 -12.42
C GLN A 6 7.63 26.67 -10.90
N LYS A 7 6.98 25.69 -10.25
CA LYS A 7 7.09 25.43 -8.80
C LYS A 7 7.85 24.15 -8.51
N ASP A 8 9.04 24.02 -9.08
CA ASP A 8 9.84 22.80 -8.96
C ASP A 8 10.37 22.57 -7.53
N HIS A 9 10.47 23.63 -6.70
CA HIS A 9 10.85 23.52 -5.29
C HIS A 9 9.82 22.78 -4.44
N LEU A 10 8.53 22.84 -4.81
CA LEU A 10 7.45 22.13 -4.11
C LEU A 10 7.27 20.68 -4.60
N LEU A 11 7.89 20.33 -5.73
CA LEU A 11 7.63 19.05 -6.39
C LEU A 11 8.10 17.88 -5.52
N ILE A 12 9.33 17.92 -5.00
CA ILE A 12 9.86 16.87 -4.12
C ILE A 12 9.00 16.69 -2.85
N PRO A 13 8.76 17.71 -2.01
CA PRO A 13 8.00 17.52 -0.78
C PRO A 13 6.56 17.06 -1.04
N ILE A 14 5.91 17.57 -2.09
CA ILE A 14 4.55 17.14 -2.46
C ILE A 14 4.55 15.67 -2.91
N LEU A 15 5.46 15.26 -3.80
CA LEU A 15 5.53 13.86 -4.24
C LEU A 15 5.83 12.92 -3.08
N VAL A 16 6.74 13.29 -2.18
CA VAL A 16 7.05 12.49 -0.99
C VAL A 16 5.83 12.36 -0.08
N LEU A 17 5.16 13.46 0.26
CA LEU A 17 3.96 13.42 1.11
C LEU A 17 2.80 12.67 0.43
N GLN A 18 2.63 12.78 -0.89
CA GLN A 18 1.66 11.98 -1.65
C GLN A 18 2.00 10.50 -1.59
N THR A 19 3.29 10.14 -1.63
CA THR A 19 3.74 8.75 -1.55
C THR A 19 3.48 8.17 -0.16
N ILE A 20 3.83 8.91 0.89
CA ILE A 20 3.52 8.56 2.29
C ILE A 20 2.00 8.46 2.46
N GLY A 21 1.24 9.41 1.92
CA GLY A 21 -0.22 9.41 1.95
C GLY A 21 -0.85 8.24 1.21
N ALA A 22 -0.28 7.81 0.07
CA ALA A 22 -0.74 6.62 -0.64
C ALA A 22 -0.49 5.35 0.19
N ASN A 23 0.70 5.20 0.78
CA ASN A 23 1.01 4.05 1.66
C ASN A 23 0.10 4.02 2.90
N LEU A 24 0.06 5.11 3.67
CA LEU A 24 -0.67 5.17 4.93
C LEU A 24 -2.19 5.28 4.74
N GLY A 25 -2.66 5.96 3.70
CA GLY A 25 -4.09 6.04 3.40
C GLY A 25 -4.67 4.71 2.93
N SER A 26 -3.87 3.91 2.20
CA SER A 26 -4.30 2.58 1.76
C SER A 26 -4.53 1.59 2.91
N MET A 27 -3.89 1.81 4.07
CA MET A 27 -3.91 0.81 5.13
C MET A 27 -5.26 0.65 5.83
N LEU A 28 -6.14 1.65 5.74
CA LEU A 28 -7.45 1.64 6.41
C LEU A 28 -8.33 0.46 5.98
N THR A 29 -8.23 0.03 4.72
CA THR A 29 -9.15 -0.98 4.16
C THR A 29 -8.39 -2.24 3.74
N PRO A 30 -9.05 -3.42 3.75
CA PRO A 30 -8.45 -4.65 3.23
C PRO A 30 -8.02 -4.50 1.77
N LEU A 31 -8.75 -3.72 0.98
CA LEU A 31 -8.51 -3.54 -0.46
C LEU A 31 -7.43 -2.54 -0.80
N GLY A 32 -7.04 -1.68 0.13
CA GLY A 32 -6.16 -0.57 -0.20
C GLY A 32 -4.79 -1.04 -0.67
N ASN A 33 -4.28 -2.17 -0.17
CA ASN A 33 -3.02 -2.74 -0.61
C ASN A 33 -3.01 -4.29 -0.58
N PRO A 34 -2.11 -4.96 -1.33
CA PRO A 34 -2.12 -6.41 -1.45
C PRO A 34 -1.87 -7.15 -0.12
N GLN A 35 -0.99 -6.63 0.74
CA GLN A 35 -0.69 -7.25 2.03
C GLN A 35 -1.90 -7.25 2.97
N ASN A 36 -2.70 -6.17 2.97
CA ASN A 36 -3.91 -6.08 3.77
C ASN A 36 -4.95 -7.09 3.31
N LEU A 37 -5.17 -7.17 1.99
CA LEU A 37 -6.13 -8.11 1.41
C LEU A 37 -5.75 -9.55 1.76
N TYR A 38 -4.46 -9.86 1.65
CA TYR A 38 -3.93 -11.18 1.97
C TYR A 38 -4.09 -11.54 3.46
N LEU A 39 -3.66 -10.68 4.37
CA LEU A 39 -3.77 -10.93 5.82
C LEU A 39 -5.24 -10.95 6.27
N TYR A 40 -6.11 -10.14 5.66
CA TYR A 40 -7.56 -10.19 5.89
C TYR A 40 -8.18 -11.51 5.44
N ALA A 41 -7.77 -12.03 4.28
CA ALA A 41 -8.24 -13.32 3.79
C ALA A 41 -7.81 -14.47 4.72
N LEU A 42 -6.55 -14.47 5.16
CA LEU A 42 -5.99 -15.51 6.04
C LEU A 42 -6.53 -15.47 7.47
N SER A 43 -6.60 -14.29 8.08
CA SER A 43 -6.94 -14.13 9.49
C SER A 43 -8.39 -14.49 9.83
N GLY A 44 -9.28 -14.51 8.84
CA GLY A 44 -10.71 -14.70 9.09
C GLY A 44 -11.39 -13.49 9.71
N MET A 45 -10.70 -12.35 9.85
CA MET A 45 -11.24 -11.13 10.44
C MET A 45 -12.47 -10.65 9.67
N THR A 46 -13.44 -10.11 10.41
CA THR A 46 -14.53 -9.33 9.83
C THR A 46 -14.02 -7.96 9.40
N ILE A 47 -14.73 -7.30 8.47
CA ILE A 47 -14.39 -5.93 8.06
C ILE A 47 -14.33 -4.97 9.26
N ARG A 48 -15.21 -5.15 10.25
CA ARG A 48 -15.25 -4.33 11.47
C ARG A 48 -13.97 -4.48 12.29
N GLN A 49 -13.50 -5.71 12.49
CA GLN A 49 -12.25 -5.98 13.21
C GLN A 49 -11.05 -5.40 12.48
N PHE A 50 -11.00 -5.54 11.15
CA PHE A 50 -9.94 -4.95 10.36
C PHE A 50 -9.92 -3.42 10.52
N LEU A 51 -11.09 -2.78 10.38
CA LEU A 51 -11.22 -1.33 10.53
C LEU A 51 -10.86 -0.87 11.95
N SER A 52 -11.21 -1.61 13.00
CA SER A 52 -10.85 -1.22 14.37
C SER A 52 -9.34 -1.23 14.59
N VAL A 53 -8.65 -2.28 14.09
CA VAL A 53 -7.18 -2.39 14.19
C VAL A 53 -6.47 -1.28 13.40
N MET A 54 -6.99 -0.92 12.22
CA MET A 54 -6.36 0.08 11.34
C MET A 54 -6.80 1.52 11.60
N ALA A 55 -7.91 1.76 12.31
CA ALA A 55 -8.48 3.09 12.52
C ALA A 55 -7.52 4.03 13.28
N GLY A 56 -6.98 3.59 14.41
CA GLY A 56 -6.04 4.37 15.23
C GLY A 56 -4.78 4.77 14.44
N PRO A 57 -4.05 3.80 13.86
CA PRO A 57 -2.92 4.09 12.98
C PRO A 57 -3.25 5.03 11.82
N THR A 58 -4.42 4.86 11.19
CA THR A 58 -4.84 5.69 10.05
C THR A 58 -5.16 7.11 10.47
N ALA A 59 -5.87 7.29 11.57
CA ALA A 59 -6.19 8.61 12.10
C ALA A 59 -4.91 9.39 12.46
N LEU A 60 -3.96 8.75 13.14
CA LEU A 60 -2.67 9.35 13.45
C LEU A 60 -1.90 9.72 12.18
N SER A 61 -1.89 8.84 11.18
CA SER A 61 -1.25 9.11 9.88
C SER A 61 -1.87 10.31 9.17
N LEU A 62 -3.20 10.41 9.19
CA LEU A 62 -3.94 11.53 8.60
C LEU A 62 -3.60 12.84 9.33
N LEU A 63 -3.55 12.84 10.66
CA LEU A 63 -3.16 14.01 11.44
C LEU A 63 -1.72 14.45 11.15
N LEU A 64 -0.78 13.51 11.05
CA LEU A 64 0.62 13.80 10.70
C LEU A 64 0.73 14.38 9.28
N LEU A 65 0.02 13.80 8.31
CA LEU A 65 -0.04 14.33 6.95
C LEU A 65 -0.63 15.73 6.91
N ALA A 66 -1.77 15.95 7.59
CA ALA A 66 -2.40 17.26 7.69
C ALA A 66 -1.45 18.29 8.33
N ALA A 67 -0.78 17.94 9.43
CA ALA A 67 0.22 18.79 10.07
C ALA A 67 1.37 19.14 9.12
N MET A 68 1.88 18.17 8.35
CA MET A 68 2.92 18.42 7.36
C MET A 68 2.46 19.37 6.24
N THR A 69 1.19 19.33 5.84
CA THR A 69 0.66 20.26 4.83
C THR A 69 0.61 21.70 5.33
N LEU A 70 0.49 21.95 6.64
CA LEU A 70 0.51 23.31 7.21
C LEU A 70 1.88 24.00 7.06
N PHE A 71 2.97 23.23 6.91
CA PHE A 71 4.31 23.77 6.66
C PHE A 71 4.53 24.11 5.18
N ILE A 72 3.62 23.71 4.29
CA ILE A 72 3.68 24.07 2.86
C ILE A 72 2.96 25.41 2.68
N LYS A 73 3.73 26.45 2.34
CA LYS A 73 3.15 27.78 2.08
C LYS A 73 2.15 27.70 0.93
N PRO A 74 0.93 28.22 1.10
CA PRO A 74 -0.03 28.36 0.00
C PRO A 74 0.57 29.29 -1.06
N GLU A 75 0.73 28.78 -2.27
CA GLU A 75 1.18 29.59 -3.40
C GLU A 75 0.12 29.52 -4.52
N PRO A 76 -0.34 30.67 -5.06
CA PRO A 76 -1.35 30.67 -6.12
C PRO A 76 -0.84 29.92 -7.35
N LEU A 77 -1.59 28.93 -7.80
CA LEU A 77 -1.28 28.23 -9.05
C LEU A 77 -1.86 29.05 -10.20
N ALA A 78 -0.99 29.60 -11.06
CA ALA A 78 -1.46 30.11 -12.34
C ALA A 78 -2.18 28.95 -13.05
N ALA A 79 -3.43 29.17 -13.46
CA ALA A 79 -4.26 28.14 -14.08
C ALA A 79 -3.52 27.57 -15.30
N SER A 80 -2.92 26.40 -15.12
CA SER A 80 -2.31 25.67 -16.23
C SER A 80 -3.45 25.35 -17.19
N ARG A 81 -3.31 25.83 -18.43
CA ARG A 81 -4.26 25.66 -19.55
C ARG A 81 -5.05 24.37 -19.38
N ALA A 82 -6.35 24.49 -19.14
CA ALA A 82 -7.23 23.37 -18.83
C ALA A 82 -6.94 22.20 -19.77
N VAL A 83 -6.49 21.08 -19.22
CA VAL A 83 -6.39 19.85 -19.98
C VAL A 83 -7.80 19.58 -20.48
N ARG A 84 -8.00 19.54 -21.80
CA ARG A 84 -9.27 19.09 -22.39
C ARG A 84 -9.54 17.71 -21.80
N SER A 85 -10.46 17.62 -20.85
CA SER A 85 -10.95 16.36 -20.34
C SER A 85 -11.64 15.66 -21.51
N GLN A 86 -11.18 14.45 -21.83
CA GLN A 86 -11.92 13.63 -22.76
C GLN A 86 -13.29 13.31 -22.11
N PRO A 87 -14.40 13.41 -22.85
CA PRO A 87 -15.70 13.07 -22.31
C PRO A 87 -15.70 11.58 -21.93
N VAL A 88 -15.90 11.28 -20.65
CA VAL A 88 -16.06 9.91 -20.16
C VAL A 88 -17.48 9.46 -20.47
N CYS A 89 -17.64 8.33 -21.15
CA CYS A 89 -18.95 7.74 -21.37
C CYS A 89 -19.56 7.28 -20.03
N ALA A 90 -20.68 7.89 -19.62
CA ALA A 90 -21.32 7.61 -18.33
C ALA A 90 -21.73 6.13 -18.19
N GLN A 91 -22.15 5.47 -19.28
CA GLN A 91 -22.51 4.05 -19.29
C GLN A 91 -21.30 3.15 -19.03
N GLN A 92 -20.15 3.45 -19.64
CA GLN A 92 -18.91 2.72 -19.40
C GLN A 92 -18.41 2.94 -17.97
N ALA A 93 -18.48 4.19 -17.46
CA ALA A 93 -18.13 4.49 -16.08
C ALA A 93 -19.01 3.71 -15.09
N LEU A 94 -20.32 3.68 -15.33
CA LEU A 94 -21.27 2.94 -14.49
C LEU A 94 -20.94 1.44 -14.46
N LEU A 95 -20.64 0.84 -15.62
CA LEU A 95 -20.23 -0.57 -15.68
C LEU A 95 -18.99 -0.83 -14.81
N TRP A 96 -17.94 -0.02 -14.95
CA TRP A 96 -16.71 -0.22 -14.17
C TRP A 96 -16.94 -0.05 -12.68
N VAL A 97 -17.81 0.90 -12.29
CA VAL A 97 -18.25 1.04 -10.89
C VAL A 97 -18.98 -0.22 -10.42
N ILE A 98 -19.90 -0.78 -11.21
CA ILE A 98 -20.62 -2.01 -10.86
C ILE A 98 -19.64 -3.19 -10.70
N LEU A 99 -18.73 -3.40 -11.67
CA LEU A 99 -17.74 -4.48 -11.59
C LEU A 99 -16.80 -4.31 -10.39
N PHE A 100 -16.42 -3.07 -10.07
CA PHE A 100 -15.65 -2.76 -8.87
C PHE A 100 -16.41 -3.11 -7.58
N LEU A 101 -17.72 -2.79 -7.51
CA LEU A 101 -18.56 -3.17 -6.38
C LEU A 101 -18.71 -4.70 -6.27
N VAL A 102 -18.79 -5.43 -7.38
CA VAL A 102 -18.79 -6.91 -7.37
C VAL A 102 -17.48 -7.43 -6.77
N CYS A 103 -16.33 -6.87 -7.14
CA CYS A 103 -15.05 -7.21 -6.52
C CYS A 103 -15.03 -6.90 -5.01
N LEU A 104 -15.58 -5.75 -4.61
CA LEU A 104 -15.69 -5.37 -3.19
C LEU A 104 -16.54 -6.38 -2.41
N LEU A 105 -17.69 -6.79 -2.96
CA LEU A 105 -18.57 -7.79 -2.36
C LEU A 105 -17.89 -9.16 -2.23
N ALA A 106 -17.05 -9.53 -3.19
CA ALA A 106 -16.27 -10.75 -3.10
C ALA A 106 -15.24 -10.69 -1.96
N VAL A 107 -14.59 -9.54 -1.79
CA VAL A 107 -13.60 -9.34 -0.73
C VAL A 107 -14.24 -9.39 0.65
N VAL A 108 -15.41 -8.76 0.84
CA VAL A 108 -16.16 -8.87 2.10
C VAL A 108 -16.88 -10.22 2.29
N ARG A 109 -16.59 -11.20 1.42
CA ARG A 109 -17.11 -12.57 1.47
C ARG A 109 -18.64 -12.68 1.29
N MET A 110 -19.27 -11.67 0.71
CA MET A 110 -20.70 -11.69 0.37
C MET A 110 -20.98 -12.36 -0.98
N VAL A 111 -20.01 -12.33 -1.89
CA VAL A 111 -20.08 -12.98 -3.20
C VAL A 111 -18.93 -13.99 -3.33
N PRO A 112 -19.17 -15.22 -3.82
CA PRO A 112 -18.09 -16.15 -4.10
C PRO A 112 -17.10 -15.57 -5.12
N TYR A 113 -15.80 -15.66 -4.85
CA TYR A 113 -14.77 -15.09 -5.73
C TYR A 113 -14.85 -15.62 -7.18
N GLY A 114 -15.29 -16.87 -7.37
CA GLY A 114 -15.50 -17.46 -8.69
C GLY A 114 -16.60 -16.75 -9.49
N LEU A 115 -17.71 -16.37 -8.84
CA LEU A 115 -18.78 -15.60 -9.48
C LEU A 115 -18.27 -14.21 -9.86
N ALA A 116 -17.58 -13.53 -8.95
CA ALA A 116 -17.01 -12.21 -9.21
C ALA A 116 -16.01 -12.26 -10.38
N LEU A 117 -15.15 -13.29 -10.44
CA LEU A 117 -14.21 -13.50 -11.54
C LEU A 117 -14.94 -13.65 -12.88
N VAL A 118 -15.98 -14.48 -12.94
CA VAL A 118 -16.79 -14.65 -14.16
C VAL A 118 -17.43 -13.34 -14.58
N CYS A 119 -18.03 -12.58 -13.65
CA CYS A 119 -18.63 -11.28 -13.93
C CYS A 119 -17.60 -10.28 -14.48
N VAL A 120 -16.41 -10.19 -13.87
CA VAL A 120 -15.34 -9.29 -14.30
C VAL A 120 -14.81 -9.67 -15.67
N ILE A 121 -14.55 -10.96 -15.92
CA ILE A 121 -14.08 -11.42 -17.23
C ILE A 121 -15.14 -11.18 -18.30
N ALA A 122 -16.40 -11.52 -18.05
CA ALA A 122 -17.49 -11.29 -18.99
C ALA A 122 -17.66 -9.80 -19.30
N GLY A 123 -17.68 -8.94 -18.27
CA GLY A 123 -17.76 -7.49 -18.42
C GLY A 123 -16.55 -6.92 -19.18
N ALA A 124 -15.34 -7.38 -18.87
CA ALA A 124 -14.14 -6.97 -19.60
C ALA A 124 -14.20 -7.39 -21.07
N ILE A 125 -14.56 -8.64 -21.39
CA ILE A 125 -14.65 -9.11 -22.79
C ILE A 125 -15.70 -8.31 -23.58
N LEU A 126 -16.87 -8.04 -22.99
CA LEU A 126 -17.97 -7.37 -23.66
C LEU A 126 -17.71 -5.89 -23.92
N PHE A 127 -16.98 -5.19 -23.04
CA PHE A 127 -16.85 -3.73 -23.09
C PHE A 127 -15.43 -3.22 -23.37
N ASP A 128 -14.39 -3.91 -22.89
CA ASP A 128 -12.99 -3.57 -23.20
C ASP A 128 -12.06 -4.79 -23.03
N ARG A 129 -12.07 -5.69 -24.02
CA ARG A 129 -11.20 -6.88 -24.01
C ARG A 129 -9.71 -6.56 -23.90
N ALA A 130 -9.29 -5.36 -24.30
CA ALA A 130 -7.89 -4.95 -24.24
C ALA A 130 -7.42 -4.76 -22.79
N ILE A 131 -8.33 -4.49 -21.85
CA ILE A 131 -8.00 -4.35 -20.43
C ILE A 131 -7.40 -5.63 -19.85
N LEU A 132 -7.86 -6.80 -20.33
CA LEU A 132 -7.33 -8.08 -19.87
C LEU A 132 -5.85 -8.19 -20.24
N PHE A 133 -5.45 -7.82 -21.45
CA PHE A 133 -4.05 -7.82 -21.87
C PHE A 133 -3.19 -6.74 -21.21
N ARG A 134 -3.80 -5.70 -20.61
CA ARG A 134 -3.10 -4.60 -19.92
C ARG A 134 -2.95 -4.85 -18.41
N ALA A 135 -3.59 -5.89 -17.87
CA ALA A 135 -3.42 -6.24 -16.47
C ALA A 135 -1.96 -6.65 -16.18
N ASP A 136 -1.48 -6.37 -14.97
CA ASP A 136 -0.12 -6.71 -14.55
C ASP A 136 -0.02 -8.20 -14.17
N TYR A 137 0.05 -9.06 -15.19
CA TYR A 137 0.22 -10.51 -15.00
C TYR A 137 1.59 -10.86 -14.42
N HIS A 138 2.60 -10.00 -14.58
CA HIS A 138 3.91 -10.20 -13.97
C HIS A 138 3.81 -10.14 -12.44
N LEU A 139 3.02 -9.20 -11.89
CA LEU A 139 2.73 -9.12 -10.47
C LEU A 139 2.02 -10.38 -9.94
N LEU A 140 1.01 -10.86 -10.68
CA LEU A 140 0.30 -12.10 -10.31
C LEU A 140 1.25 -13.31 -10.30
N LEU A 141 2.08 -13.44 -11.32
CA LEU A 141 3.09 -14.49 -11.42
C LEU A 141 4.12 -14.40 -10.28
N THR A 142 4.55 -13.18 -9.92
CA THR A 142 5.45 -12.93 -8.79
C THR A 142 4.84 -13.43 -7.48
N PHE A 143 3.55 -13.18 -7.24
CA PHE A 143 2.87 -13.73 -6.06
C PHE A 143 2.78 -15.25 -6.09
N SER A 144 2.51 -15.87 -7.24
CA SER A 144 2.52 -17.33 -7.38
C SER A 144 3.88 -17.92 -6.99
N PHE A 145 4.99 -17.38 -7.51
CA PHE A 145 6.33 -17.85 -7.14
C PHE A 145 6.66 -17.59 -5.68
N LEU A 146 6.27 -16.43 -5.14
CA LEU A 146 6.48 -16.10 -3.74
C LEU A 146 5.71 -17.08 -2.82
N PHE A 147 4.49 -17.47 -3.16
CA PHE A 147 3.74 -18.50 -2.43
C PHE A 147 4.45 -19.85 -2.43
N VAL A 148 4.96 -20.29 -3.59
CA VAL A 148 5.73 -21.54 -3.71
C VAL A 148 7.01 -21.45 -2.88
N PHE A 149 7.75 -20.36 -2.98
CA PHE A 149 8.99 -20.15 -2.25
C PHE A 149 8.77 -20.15 -0.73
N ILE A 150 7.79 -19.40 -0.23
CA ILE A 150 7.44 -19.35 1.19
C ILE A 150 6.96 -20.72 1.70
N GLY A 151 6.17 -21.44 0.89
CA GLY A 151 5.76 -22.80 1.19
C GLY A 151 6.95 -23.73 1.43
N ASN A 152 7.96 -23.66 0.56
CA ASN A 152 9.20 -24.44 0.71
C ASN A 152 10.01 -24.01 1.94
N ILE A 153 10.14 -22.70 2.22
CA ILE A 153 10.82 -22.21 3.43
C ILE A 153 10.17 -22.77 4.69
N LYS A 154 8.82 -22.78 4.76
CA LYS A 154 8.09 -23.29 5.91
C LYS A 154 8.35 -24.79 6.14
N SER A 155 8.61 -25.56 5.08
CA SER A 155 8.91 -26.99 5.17
C SER A 155 10.31 -27.29 5.74
N LEU A 156 11.21 -26.31 5.85
CA LEU A 156 12.54 -26.47 6.44
C LEU A 156 12.48 -26.23 7.95
N PRO A 157 12.64 -27.27 8.81
CA PRO A 157 12.41 -27.15 10.25
C PRO A 157 13.30 -26.10 10.93
N ALA A 158 14.58 -26.05 10.57
CA ALA A 158 15.53 -25.10 11.14
C ALA A 158 15.14 -23.63 10.87
N VAL A 159 14.68 -23.35 9.64
CA VAL A 159 14.25 -22.00 9.25
C VAL A 159 12.91 -21.65 9.88
N SER A 160 11.98 -22.60 9.91
CA SER A 160 10.67 -22.42 10.55
C SER A 160 10.80 -22.12 12.04
N SER A 161 11.60 -22.88 12.78
CA SER A 161 11.80 -22.64 14.22
C SER A 161 12.48 -21.30 14.50
N ALA A 162 13.48 -20.93 13.70
CA ALA A 162 14.17 -19.65 13.84
C ALA A 162 13.23 -18.46 13.56
N LEU A 163 12.44 -18.52 12.48
CA LEU A 163 11.49 -17.45 12.14
C LEU A 163 10.36 -17.35 13.16
N SER A 164 9.78 -18.47 13.61
CA SER A 164 8.76 -18.44 14.66
C SER A 164 9.28 -17.86 15.97
N ALA A 165 10.51 -18.19 16.38
CA ALA A 165 11.13 -17.61 17.57
C ALA A 165 11.45 -16.12 17.41
N LEU A 166 11.83 -15.69 16.20
CA LEU A 166 12.12 -14.29 15.91
C LEU A 166 10.84 -13.44 15.94
N VAL A 167 9.75 -13.97 15.41
CA VAL A 167 8.48 -13.25 15.21
C VAL A 167 7.62 -13.23 16.47
N GLY A 168 7.59 -14.31 17.25
CA GLY A 168 6.67 -14.45 18.37
C GLY A 168 6.76 -13.30 19.38
N GLY A 169 5.67 -12.54 19.53
CA GLY A 169 5.59 -11.36 20.41
C GLY A 169 6.34 -10.13 19.90
N ARG A 170 6.83 -10.16 18.65
CA ARG A 170 7.62 -9.12 17.98
C ARG A 170 7.12 -8.87 16.55
N GLU A 171 5.90 -9.27 16.24
CA GLU A 171 5.28 -9.24 14.91
C GLU A 171 5.35 -7.84 14.30
N LEU A 172 5.07 -6.81 15.10
CA LEU A 172 5.10 -5.42 14.67
C LEU A 172 6.50 -5.01 14.21
N ILE A 173 7.52 -5.19 15.06
CA ILE A 173 8.88 -4.71 14.76
C ILE A 173 9.54 -5.57 13.67
N VAL A 174 9.33 -6.89 13.68
CA VAL A 174 9.85 -7.79 12.64
C VAL A 174 9.17 -7.49 11.30
N GLY A 175 7.87 -7.20 11.30
CA GLY A 175 7.14 -6.73 10.13
C GLY A 175 7.72 -5.45 9.54
N ILE A 176 8.02 -4.45 10.39
CA ILE A 176 8.66 -3.19 9.95
C ILE A 176 10.02 -3.46 9.33
N LEU A 177 10.90 -4.15 10.06
CA LEU A 177 12.30 -4.36 9.68
C LEU A 177 12.43 -5.21 8.43
N LEU A 178 11.69 -6.31 8.34
CA LEU A 178 11.75 -7.19 7.18
C LEU A 178 11.22 -6.48 5.92
N SER A 179 10.19 -5.65 6.06
CA SER A 179 9.67 -4.86 4.93
C SER A 179 10.73 -3.95 4.33
N GLN A 180 11.68 -3.43 5.11
CA GLN A 180 12.77 -2.58 4.59
C GLN A 180 13.68 -3.30 3.60
N VAL A 181 13.75 -4.64 3.68
CA VAL A 181 14.68 -5.48 2.90
C VAL A 181 13.97 -6.14 1.73
N ILE A 182 12.78 -6.71 1.96
CA ILE A 182 12.06 -7.52 0.95
C ILE A 182 10.73 -6.92 0.51
N SER A 183 10.40 -5.69 0.93
CA SER A 183 9.11 -5.02 0.75
C SER A 183 7.98 -5.56 1.63
N ASN A 184 6.96 -4.73 1.83
CA ASN A 184 5.82 -4.99 2.72
C ASN A 184 4.96 -6.20 2.28
N VAL A 185 4.73 -6.41 0.98
CA VAL A 185 3.92 -7.54 0.51
C VAL A 185 4.63 -8.88 0.75
N PRO A 186 5.89 -9.09 0.33
CA PRO A 186 6.60 -10.33 0.61
C PRO A 186 6.84 -10.58 2.10
N ALA A 187 7.09 -9.53 2.89
CA ALA A 187 7.20 -9.64 4.34
C ALA A 187 5.90 -10.16 4.97
N ALA A 188 4.74 -9.62 4.61
CA ALA A 188 3.45 -10.09 5.10
C ALA A 188 3.18 -11.55 4.72
N MET A 189 3.49 -11.92 3.48
CA MET A 189 3.30 -13.28 2.99
C MET A 189 4.19 -14.28 3.74
N LEU A 190 5.46 -13.93 4.00
CA LEU A 190 6.40 -14.80 4.70
C LEU A 190 6.03 -14.94 6.19
N LEU A 191 5.90 -13.82 6.89
CA LEU A 191 5.72 -13.79 8.35
C LEU A 191 4.38 -14.37 8.79
N SER A 192 3.33 -14.23 7.96
CA SER A 192 2.01 -14.81 8.26
C SER A 192 2.00 -16.34 8.40
N LYS A 193 3.05 -17.02 7.93
CA LYS A 193 3.19 -18.47 8.07
C LYS A 193 3.78 -18.90 9.41
N PHE A 194 4.30 -17.96 10.20
CA PHE A 194 5.06 -18.20 11.43
C PHE A 194 4.50 -17.49 12.67
N THR A 195 3.38 -16.75 12.54
CA THR A 195 2.64 -16.14 13.67
C THR A 195 1.13 -16.33 13.53
N ALA A 196 0.43 -16.22 14.65
CA ALA A 196 -1.03 -16.13 14.72
C ALA A 196 -1.53 -14.71 15.06
N ASP A 197 -0.63 -13.80 15.47
CA ASP A 197 -0.99 -12.41 15.76
C ASP A 197 -1.01 -11.57 14.48
N TYR A 198 -2.08 -11.78 13.71
CA TYR A 198 -2.32 -11.04 12.47
C TYR A 198 -2.50 -9.54 12.68
N PRO A 199 -3.19 -9.03 13.73
CA PRO A 199 -3.28 -7.59 13.99
C PRO A 199 -1.92 -6.91 14.16
N ALA A 200 -1.04 -7.45 15.00
CA ALA A 200 0.29 -6.87 15.20
C ALA A 200 1.15 -6.94 13.93
N LEU A 201 1.09 -8.06 13.20
CA LEU A 201 1.77 -8.21 11.92
C LEU A 201 1.23 -7.21 10.88
N LEU A 202 -0.09 -7.03 10.81
CA LEU A 202 -0.78 -6.11 9.90
C LEU A 202 -0.31 -4.67 10.14
N ILE A 203 -0.26 -4.22 11.40
CA ILE A 203 0.29 -2.90 11.74
C ILE A 203 1.77 -2.83 11.31
N GLY A 204 2.56 -3.86 11.66
CA GLY A 204 3.98 -3.93 11.37
C GLY A 204 4.31 -3.79 9.88
N VAL A 205 3.63 -4.52 8.99
CA VAL A 205 3.90 -4.47 7.55
C VAL A 205 3.36 -3.21 6.87
N ASN A 206 2.31 -2.58 7.41
CA ASN A 206 1.85 -1.28 6.91
C ASN A 206 2.82 -0.16 7.29
N PHE A 207 3.30 -0.16 8.54
CA PHE A 207 4.35 0.76 8.97
C PHE A 207 5.65 0.49 8.22
N GLY A 208 5.95 -0.80 8.00
CA GLY A 208 7.05 -1.26 7.18
C GLY A 208 6.98 -0.84 5.71
N GLY A 209 5.84 -0.32 5.22
CA GLY A 209 5.76 0.33 3.92
C GLY A 209 6.41 1.72 3.87
N LEU A 210 6.70 2.31 5.04
CA LEU A 210 7.56 3.49 5.20
C LEU A 210 9.02 3.08 5.33
N GLY A 211 9.92 4.03 5.10
CA GLY A 211 11.35 3.91 5.36
C GLY A 211 12.15 3.96 4.06
N THR A 212 12.65 2.82 3.59
CA THR A 212 13.43 2.73 2.35
C THR A 212 12.54 2.79 1.10
N LEU A 213 13.14 3.02 -0.07
CA LEU A 213 12.42 2.91 -1.34
C LEU A 213 11.90 1.49 -1.61
N ILE A 214 12.66 0.47 -1.21
CA ILE A 214 12.34 -0.96 -1.42
C ILE A 214 11.11 -1.36 -0.59
N ALA A 215 10.90 -0.67 0.53
CA ALA A 215 9.88 -0.98 1.53
C ALA A 215 8.45 -1.05 0.97
N SER A 216 8.15 -0.28 -0.09
CA SER A 216 6.84 -0.28 -0.75
C SER A 216 6.94 0.01 -2.25
N MET A 217 6.08 -0.63 -3.04
CA MET A 217 5.94 -0.36 -4.48
C MET A 217 5.52 1.08 -4.77
N ALA A 218 4.72 1.73 -3.91
CA ALA A 218 4.33 3.13 -4.11
C ALA A 218 5.57 4.05 -4.09
N SER A 219 6.52 3.75 -3.21
CA SER A 219 7.80 4.46 -3.09
C SER A 219 8.67 4.30 -4.34
N LEU A 220 8.78 3.07 -4.86
CA LEU A 220 9.49 2.80 -6.11
C LEU A 220 8.85 3.50 -7.32
N ILE A 221 7.52 3.46 -7.43
CA ILE A 221 6.78 4.10 -8.52
C ILE A 221 7.01 5.61 -8.49
N SER A 222 6.83 6.24 -7.32
CA SER A 222 7.03 7.69 -7.14
C SER A 222 8.46 8.11 -7.51
N TYR A 223 9.45 7.38 -7.00
CA TYR A 223 10.86 7.63 -7.34
C TYR A 223 11.13 7.47 -8.83
N LYS A 224 10.67 6.38 -9.46
CA LYS A 224 10.88 6.11 -10.89
C LYS A 224 10.25 7.20 -11.76
N LEU A 225 9.02 7.62 -11.43
CA LEU A 225 8.34 8.70 -12.12
C LEU A 225 9.09 10.03 -11.98
N TYR A 226 9.57 10.37 -10.78
CA TYR A 226 10.36 11.58 -10.56
C TYR A 226 11.72 11.54 -11.26
N ALA A 227 12.47 10.44 -11.12
CA ALA A 227 13.79 10.27 -11.71
C ALA A 227 13.78 10.31 -13.25
N SER A 228 12.64 9.99 -13.86
CA SER A 228 12.44 10.09 -15.31
C SER A 228 12.15 11.51 -15.81
N THR A 229 12.07 12.51 -14.91
CA THR A 229 11.81 13.91 -15.30
C THR A 229 13.11 14.66 -15.63
N PRO A 230 13.12 15.53 -16.68
CA PRO A 230 14.28 16.35 -16.98
C PRO A 230 14.66 17.25 -15.78
N GLY A 231 15.95 17.25 -15.42
CA GLY A 231 16.45 18.05 -14.29
C GLY A 231 16.15 17.48 -12.90
N ALA A 232 15.75 16.20 -12.80
CA ALA A 232 15.45 15.55 -11.52
C ALA A 232 16.65 15.55 -10.56
N GLN A 233 16.43 16.03 -9.34
CA GLN A 233 17.42 16.01 -8.24
C GLN A 233 17.21 14.75 -7.39
N THR A 234 17.57 13.59 -7.94
CA THR A 234 17.33 12.28 -7.30
C THR A 234 17.92 12.17 -5.90
N GLY A 235 19.13 12.71 -5.67
CA GLY A 235 19.76 12.72 -4.34
C GLY A 235 18.97 13.53 -3.31
N ARG A 236 18.48 14.72 -3.70
CA ARG A 236 17.62 15.55 -2.83
C ARG A 236 16.28 14.88 -2.56
N TYR A 237 15.68 14.25 -3.57
CA TYR A 237 14.47 13.46 -3.38
C TYR A 237 14.70 12.34 -2.38
N LEU A 238 15.77 11.56 -2.52
CA LEU A 238 16.10 10.45 -1.61
C LEU A 238 16.29 10.94 -0.17
N LEU A 239 16.96 12.08 0.02
CA LEU A 239 17.16 12.67 1.34
C LEU A 239 15.83 13.06 1.98
N VAL A 240 15.00 13.85 1.29
CA VAL A 240 13.70 14.30 1.81
C VAL A 240 12.75 13.13 2.01
N PHE A 241 12.73 12.18 1.07
CA PHE A 241 11.95 10.95 1.15
C PHE A 241 12.31 10.17 2.41
N THR A 242 13.60 9.87 2.60
CA THR A 242 14.07 9.06 3.72
C THR A 242 13.82 9.78 5.05
N ALA A 243 14.11 11.07 5.13
CA ALA A 243 13.90 11.86 6.34
C ALA A 243 12.42 11.86 6.76
N LEU A 244 11.49 12.20 5.85
CA LEU A 244 10.06 12.23 6.17
C LEU A 244 9.52 10.84 6.47
N ASN A 245 9.92 9.81 5.72
CA ASN A 245 9.50 8.44 6.01
C ASN A 245 9.96 7.97 7.40
N LEU A 246 11.21 8.25 7.78
CA LEU A 246 11.73 7.89 9.10
C LEU A 246 11.03 8.67 10.22
N VAL A 247 10.70 9.95 10.01
CA VAL A 247 9.92 10.73 10.98
C VAL A 247 8.54 10.11 11.18
N PHE A 248 7.80 9.84 10.10
CA PHE A 248 6.48 9.22 10.19
C PHE A 248 6.54 7.84 10.84
N LEU A 249 7.49 7.00 10.41
CA LEU A 249 7.68 5.66 10.95
C LEU A 249 8.00 5.71 12.45
N SER A 250 8.89 6.61 12.88
CA SER A 250 9.28 6.74 14.29
C SER A 250 8.09 7.17 15.17
N VAL A 251 7.30 8.14 14.71
CA VAL A 251 6.11 8.61 15.46
C VAL A 251 5.05 7.52 15.53
N LEU A 252 4.74 6.86 14.41
CA LEU A 252 3.76 5.77 14.37
C LEU A 252 4.19 4.58 15.22
N TRP A 253 5.46 4.19 15.16
CA TRP A 253 6.03 3.13 15.97
C TRP A 253 6.00 3.47 17.46
N ALA A 254 6.43 4.67 17.85
CA ALA A 254 6.38 5.13 19.23
C ALA A 254 4.95 5.14 19.78
N ALA A 255 3.98 5.63 19.00
CA ALA A 255 2.57 5.61 19.38
C ALA A 255 2.05 4.17 19.57
N ALA A 256 2.42 3.24 18.68
CA ALA A 256 2.02 1.84 18.80
C ALA A 256 2.60 1.18 20.06
N VAL A 257 3.86 1.45 20.40
CA VAL A 257 4.50 0.92 21.62
C VAL A 257 3.89 1.53 22.89
N LEU A 258 3.67 2.86 22.92
CA LEU A 258 3.19 3.58 24.10
C LEU A 258 1.73 3.29 24.43
N CYS A 259 0.88 3.09 23.42
CA CYS A 259 -0.51 2.73 23.64
C CYS A 259 -0.72 1.23 23.87
N GLY A 260 0.34 0.41 23.83
CA GLY A 260 0.25 -1.04 24.03
C GLY A 260 -0.30 -1.83 22.84
N SER A 261 -0.34 -1.20 21.66
CA SER A 261 -1.31 -1.31 20.54
C SER A 261 -2.37 -0.20 20.63
N LEU A 262 -2.58 0.61 19.59
CA LEU A 262 -3.74 1.54 19.54
C LEU A 262 -5.01 0.72 19.28
N ALA A 263 -5.39 -0.02 20.34
CA ALA A 263 -6.35 -1.11 20.51
C ALA A 263 -6.00 -2.42 19.78
#